data_AF-A0A9P0T0B1-F1
#
_entry.id   AF-A0A9P0T0B1-F1
#
_cell.length_a   1.000
_cell.length_b   1.000
_cell.length_c   1.000
_cell.angle_alpha   90.00
_cell.angle_beta   90.00
_cell.angle_gamma   90.00
#
_symmetry.space_group_name_H-M   'P 1'
#
loop_
_entity.id
_entity.type
_entity.pdbx_description
1 polymer ?
#
loop_
_entity_poly.entity_id
_entity_poly.type
_entity_poly.pdbx_seq_one_letter_code
_entity_poly.pdbx_strand_id
1 'polypeptide(L)'
;MEVSPSIVHNNFVRKRKRAPEKWKQNVAKRLRYSPKSLPQRVCSHNSHALKCATLSMENLMKLHGKFYAHQNKKDQDGMIFFYCTS
;
A
#
# COMPACT_ATOMS: atom_id res chain seq x y z
N MET A 1 52.20 17.11 26.97
CA MET A 1 51.45 16.07 26.24
C MET A 1 50.81 16.74 25.05
N GLU A 2 51.44 16.64 23.87
CA GLU A 2 50.88 17.21 22.65
C GLU A 2 49.88 16.22 22.04
N VAL A 3 48.65 16.68 21.82
CA VAL A 3 47.58 15.86 21.25
C VAL A 3 47.54 16.14 19.75
N SER A 4 48.07 15.21 18.96
CA SER A 4 48.03 15.30 17.51
C SER A 4 46.57 15.25 17.00
N PRO A 5 46.13 16.20 16.15
CA PRO A 5 44.77 16.19 15.63
C PRO A 5 44.58 15.02 14.67
N SER A 6 43.55 14.21 14.93
CA SER A 6 43.17 13.08 14.09
C SER A 6 42.55 13.55 12.77
N ILE A 7 43.07 13.05 11.65
CA ILE A 7 42.62 13.37 10.30
C ILE A 7 41.25 12.73 10.05
N VAL A 8 40.18 13.53 10.14
CA VAL A 8 38.82 13.12 9.79
C VAL A 8 38.73 12.90 8.28
N HIS A 9 38.66 11.63 7.86
CA HIS A 9 38.42 11.28 6.46
C HIS A 9 36.94 11.52 6.13
N ASN A 10 36.62 12.71 5.62
CA ASN A 10 35.32 12.97 5.01
C ASN A 10 35.23 12.20 3.67
N ASN A 11 34.59 11.04 3.71
CA ASN A 11 34.13 10.35 2.51
C ASN A 11 33.00 11.17 1.87
N PHE A 12 33.35 12.20 1.08
CA PHE A 12 32.40 13.03 0.34
C PHE A 12 31.66 12.19 -0.71
N VAL A 13 30.61 11.49 -0.29
CA VAL A 13 29.65 10.89 -1.23
C VAL A 13 28.94 12.04 -1.93
N ARG A 14 29.08 12.13 -3.27
CA ARG A 14 28.39 13.15 -4.07
C ARG A 14 26.89 13.10 -3.75
N LYS A 15 26.27 14.27 -3.51
CA LYS A 15 24.82 14.39 -3.32
C LYS A 15 24.10 13.69 -4.47
N ARG A 16 23.26 12.69 -4.17
CA ARG A 16 22.49 11.97 -5.20
C ARG A 16 21.70 12.99 -6.04
N LYS A 17 21.95 13.03 -7.35
CA LYS A 17 21.11 13.77 -8.30
C LYS A 17 19.69 13.20 -8.19
N ARG A 18 18.71 14.05 -7.84
CA ARG A 18 17.30 13.66 -7.87
C ARG A 18 16.87 13.47 -9.32
N ALA A 19 16.12 12.41 -9.60
CA ALA A 19 15.46 12.18 -10.89
C ALA A 19 13.98 12.59 -10.78
N PRO A 20 13.64 13.88 -11.00
CA PRO A 20 12.28 14.39 -10.78
C PRO A 20 11.22 13.67 -11.62
N GLU A 21 11.57 13.23 -12.84
CA GLU A 21 10.66 12.48 -13.70
C GLU A 21 10.30 11.10 -13.14
N LYS A 22 11.28 10.38 -12.57
CA LYS A 22 11.00 9.10 -11.88
C LYS A 22 10.10 9.32 -10.66
N TRP A 23 10.29 10.44 -9.95
CA TRP A 23 9.41 10.78 -8.83
C TRP A 23 7.98 11.06 -9.27
N LYS A 24 7.77 11.88 -10.32
CA LYS A 24 6.44 12.14 -10.90
C LYS A 24 5.76 10.85 -11.36
N GLN A 25 6.49 9.98 -12.06
CA GLN A 25 5.98 8.67 -12.50
C GLN A 25 5.57 7.78 -11.33
N ASN A 26 6.38 7.70 -10.27
CA ASN A 26 6.05 6.92 -9.08
C ASN A 26 4.84 7.47 -8.32
N VAL A 27 4.71 8.80 -8.24
CA VAL A 27 3.52 9.45 -7.67
C VAL A 27 2.29 9.11 -8.50
N ALA A 28 2.35 9.27 -9.82
CA ALA A 28 1.25 8.95 -10.72
C ALA A 28 0.86 7.46 -10.65
N LYS A 29 1.85 6.56 -10.58
CA LYS A 29 1.64 5.12 -10.41
C LYS A 29 0.89 4.84 -9.11
N ARG A 30 1.37 5.40 -7.98
CA ARG A 30 0.72 5.25 -6.68
C ARG A 30 -0.70 5.80 -6.68
N LEU A 31 -0.94 6.98 -7.25
CA LEU A 31 -2.28 7.59 -7.33
C LEU A 31 -3.24 6.77 -8.20
N ARG A 32 -2.74 6.11 -9.26
CA ARG A 32 -3.54 5.25 -10.13
C ARG A 32 -4.06 4.01 -9.40
N TYR A 33 -3.24 3.44 -8.52
CA TYR A 33 -3.56 2.22 -7.77
C TYR A 33 -4.01 2.50 -6.34
N SER A 34 -4.08 3.74 -5.90
CA SER A 34 -4.66 4.10 -4.61
C SER A 34 -6.18 4.15 -4.69
N PRO A 35 -6.89 3.94 -3.58
CA PRO A 35 -8.33 4.11 -3.54
C PRO A 35 -8.73 5.54 -3.88
N LYS A 36 -9.77 5.70 -4.72
CA LYS A 36 -10.32 7.01 -5.10
C LYS A 36 -11.41 7.50 -4.15
N SER A 37 -12.04 6.58 -3.45
CA SER A 37 -13.13 6.84 -2.51
C SER A 37 -13.09 5.81 -1.39
N LEU A 38 -13.77 6.11 -0.28
CA LEU A 38 -14.00 5.14 0.77
C LEU A 38 -14.90 4.00 0.26
N PRO A 39 -14.79 2.78 0.82
CA PRO A 39 -15.66 1.68 0.44
C PRO A 39 -17.11 2.01 0.82
N GLN A 40 -18.01 1.80 -0.13
CA GLN A 40 -19.46 1.92 0.09
C GLN A 40 -20.10 0.53 -0.02
N ARG A 41 -21.05 0.25 0.87
CA ARG A 41 -21.92 -0.93 0.71
C ARG A 41 -22.89 -0.69 -0.43
N VAL A 42 -22.67 -1.38 -1.53
CA VAL A 42 -23.57 -1.38 -2.70
C VAL A 42 -24.47 -2.61 -2.75
N CYS A 43 -24.17 -3.64 -1.94
CA CYS A 43 -24.91 -4.88 -1.94
C CYS A 43 -25.11 -5.43 -0.52
N SER A 44 -26.18 -6.19 -0.36
CA SER A 44 -26.58 -6.87 0.87
C SER A 44 -26.94 -8.33 0.60
N HIS A 45 -26.26 -8.96 -0.36
CA HIS A 45 -26.51 -10.34 -0.71
C HIS A 45 -26.27 -11.26 0.50
N ASN A 46 -27.18 -12.20 0.68
CA ASN A 46 -27.09 -13.27 1.65
C ASN A 46 -27.20 -14.62 0.92
N SER A 47 -26.31 -14.83 -0.06
CA SER A 47 -26.28 -16.08 -0.83
C SER A 47 -25.21 -17.01 -0.27
N HIS A 48 -25.33 -18.31 -0.57
CA HIS A 48 -24.40 -19.33 -0.09
C HIS A 48 -22.93 -19.06 -0.50
N ALA A 49 -22.69 -18.35 -1.60
CA ALA A 49 -21.35 -18.03 -2.09
C ALA A 49 -20.79 -16.69 -1.57
N LEU A 50 -21.66 -15.77 -1.16
CA LEU A 50 -21.29 -14.39 -0.83
C LEU A 50 -22.05 -13.92 0.42
N LYS A 51 -21.34 -13.84 1.53
CA LYS A 51 -21.83 -13.34 2.83
C LYS A 51 -21.69 -11.82 2.94
N CYS A 52 -22.15 -11.07 1.93
CA CYS A 52 -22.03 -9.60 1.89
C CYS A 52 -22.82 -8.93 3.03
N ALA A 53 -23.99 -9.46 3.36
CA ALA A 53 -24.86 -8.92 4.41
C ALA A 53 -24.17 -8.89 5.79
N THR A 54 -23.47 -9.96 6.15
CA THR A 54 -22.84 -10.13 7.48
C THR A 54 -21.58 -9.27 7.65
N LEU A 55 -21.09 -8.62 6.60
CA LEU A 55 -19.68 -8.24 6.54
C LEU A 55 -19.25 -6.98 7.32
N SER A 56 -19.95 -6.43 8.30
CA SER A 56 -19.68 -5.09 8.91
C SER A 56 -19.17 -3.94 7.96
N MET A 57 -19.02 -2.70 8.46
CA MET A 57 -18.28 -1.65 7.72
C MET A 57 -16.79 -1.65 8.07
N GLU A 58 -16.47 -2.09 9.28
CA GLU A 58 -15.10 -2.19 9.77
C GLU A 58 -14.28 -3.20 8.96
N ASN A 59 -14.85 -4.37 8.66
CA ASN A 59 -14.15 -5.38 7.86
C ASN A 59 -13.98 -4.92 6.41
N LEU A 60 -14.97 -4.21 5.85
CA LEU A 60 -14.85 -3.57 4.53
C LEU A 60 -13.70 -2.56 4.52
N MET A 61 -13.55 -1.77 5.57
CA MET A 61 -12.44 -0.81 5.66
C MET A 61 -11.08 -1.50 5.79
N LYS A 62 -10.98 -2.56 6.59
CA LYS A 62 -9.77 -3.36 6.71
C LYS A 62 -9.41 -4.04 5.38
N LEU A 63 -10.39 -4.63 4.69
CA LEU A 63 -10.20 -5.23 3.37
C LEU A 63 -9.74 -4.18 2.37
N HIS A 64 -10.42 -3.04 2.29
CA HIS A 64 -10.06 -1.95 1.39
C HIS A 64 -8.63 -1.44 1.60
N GLY A 65 -8.22 -1.23 2.86
CA GLY A 65 -6.85 -0.84 3.19
C GLY A 65 -5.82 -1.88 2.74
N LYS A 66 -6.07 -3.16 3.02
CA LYS A 66 -5.17 -4.25 2.62
C LYS A 66 -5.13 -4.45 1.10
N PHE A 67 -6.28 -4.37 0.44
CA PHE A 67 -6.42 -4.58 -1.01
C PHE A 67 -5.56 -3.61 -1.82
N TYR A 68 -5.53 -2.33 -1.42
CA TYR A 68 -4.72 -1.31 -2.09
C TYR A 68 -3.29 -1.20 -1.56
N ALA A 69 -2.98 -1.81 -0.42
CA ALA A 69 -1.60 -1.93 0.06
C ALA A 69 -0.77 -2.92 -0.79
N HIS A 70 -1.42 -3.96 -1.32
CA HIS A 70 -0.78 -5.00 -2.13
C HIS A 70 -1.14 -4.83 -3.62
N GLN A 71 -0.13 -4.75 -4.49
CA GLN A 71 -0.34 -4.57 -5.94
C GLN A 71 -0.46 -5.90 -6.71
N ASN A 72 -0.13 -7.02 -6.06
CA ASN A 72 -0.16 -8.32 -6.71
C ASN A 72 -1.59 -8.85 -6.77
N LYS A 73 -2.02 -9.24 -7.97
CA LYS A 73 -3.35 -9.81 -8.19
C LYS A 73 -3.63 -11.05 -7.33
N LYS A 74 -2.65 -11.95 -7.19
CA LYS A 74 -2.79 -13.17 -6.38
C LYS A 74 -3.10 -12.86 -4.90
N ASP A 75 -2.45 -11.84 -4.35
CA ASP A 75 -2.67 -11.43 -2.96
C ASP A 75 -4.06 -10.79 -2.79
N GLN A 76 -4.46 -9.97 -3.76
CA GLN A 76 -5.80 -9.35 -3.79
C GLN A 76 -6.92 -10.40 -3.90
N ASP A 77 -6.79 -11.35 -4.82
CA ASP A 77 -7.75 -12.43 -5.01
C ASP A 77 -7.85 -13.29 -3.72
N GLY A 78 -6.71 -13.61 -3.09
CA GLY A 78 -6.68 -14.32 -1.81
C GLY A 78 -7.39 -13.57 -0.68
N MET A 79 -7.25 -12.24 -0.61
CA MET A 79 -8.00 -11.43 0.35
C MET A 79 -9.50 -11.46 0.08
N ILE A 80 -9.93 -11.42 -1.19
CA ILE A 80 -11.34 -11.54 -1.55
C ILE A 80 -11.87 -12.91 -1.12
N PHE A 81 -11.15 -13.99 -1.43
CA PHE A 81 -11.54 -15.35 -1.06
C PHE A 81 -11.66 -15.56 0.44
N PHE A 82 -10.86 -14.89 1.26
CA PHE A 82 -11.01 -14.95 2.73
C PHE A 82 -12.37 -14.44 3.21
N TYR A 83 -12.98 -13.47 2.51
CA TYR A 83 -14.27 -12.88 2.85
C TYR A 83 -15.44 -13.47 2.06
N CYS A 84 -15.17 -14.16 0.95
CA CYS A 84 -16.12 -15.06 0.30
C CYS A 84 -16.16 -16.39 1.09
N THR A 85 -17.27 -17.09 1.03
CA THR A 85 -17.55 -18.24 1.91
C THR A 85 -16.51 -19.36 1.84
N SER A 86 -16.06 -19.81 3.02
CA SER A 86 -16.23 -21.21 3.43
C SER A 86 -17.68 -21.47 3.84
#